data_AF-A0A0Q0DZD2-F1
#
_entry.id   AF-A0A0Q0DZD2-F1
#
_cell.length_a   1.000
_cell.length_b   1.000
_cell.length_c   1.000
_cell.angle_alpha   90.00
_cell.angle_beta   90.00
_cell.angle_gamma   90.00
#
_symmetry.space_group_name_H-M   'P 1'
#
loop_
_entity.id
_entity.type
_entity.pdbx_description
1 polymer ?
#
loop_
_entity_poly.entity_id
_entity_poly.type
_entity_poly.pdbx_seq_one_letter_code
_entity_poly.pdbx_strand_id
1 'polypeptide(L)'
;SFSEFPYGLILGSFPKVTYARLRDQPYGMSRIPPDASTLGPLSAQGISNVVLEIDMTDSTGTPLEGGIASYSIDLPKSDKSRPTGLVKTDASGKVRTVVDIGRCVGGNDADVFAEKDRWTHIWRTQYFEGGWVVDNPYALNTGLDTPHPDKGQVGHICHQRLIKSTP
;
A
#
# COMPACT_ATOMS: atom_id res chain seq x y z
N SER A 1 16.27 -23.88 31.28
CA SER A 1 16.68 -23.60 29.90
C SER A 1 16.41 -22.12 29.66
N PHE A 2 17.45 -21.28 29.61
CA PHE A 2 17.30 -19.85 29.33
C PHE A 2 17.48 -19.67 27.81
N SER A 3 16.43 -19.25 27.12
CA SER A 3 16.51 -18.87 25.71
C SER A 3 17.17 -17.49 25.64
N GLU A 4 18.41 -17.45 25.19
CA GLU A 4 19.13 -16.24 24.85
C GLU A 4 18.46 -15.61 23.62
N PHE A 5 17.54 -14.68 23.85
CA PHE A 5 17.09 -13.80 22.79
C PHE A 5 18.29 -12.94 22.42
N PRO A 6 18.76 -12.94 21.15
CA PRO A 6 19.86 -12.07 20.75
C PRO A 6 19.41 -10.62 20.93
N TYR A 7 19.93 -9.96 21.97
CA TYR A 7 19.73 -8.54 22.19
C TYR A 7 20.44 -7.76 21.08
N GLY A 8 19.68 -7.22 20.14
CA GLY A 8 20.18 -6.30 19.12
C GLY A 8 20.38 -4.92 19.74
N LEU A 9 21.63 -4.54 20.00
CA LEU A 9 21.97 -3.20 20.47
C LEU A 9 22.05 -2.27 19.26
N ILE A 10 21.01 -1.47 19.03
CA ILE A 10 21.04 -0.40 18.02
C ILE A 10 21.62 0.85 18.70
N LEU A 11 22.88 1.15 18.40
CA LEU A 11 23.52 2.39 18.81
C LEU A 11 23.21 3.47 17.76
N GLY A 12 22.25 4.35 18.05
CA GLY A 12 21.88 5.47 17.18
C GLY A 12 20.48 6.00 17.44
N SER A 13 20.15 7.10 16.76
CA SER A 13 18.79 7.67 16.66
C SER A 13 17.77 6.59 16.25
N PHE A 14 16.63 6.49 16.95
CA PHE A 14 15.62 5.48 16.61
C PHE A 14 15.05 5.74 15.20
N PRO A 15 15.00 4.71 14.32
CA PRO A 15 14.36 4.83 13.03
C PRO A 15 12.87 5.15 13.20
N LYS A 16 12.41 6.17 12.49
CA LYS A 16 11.01 6.61 12.50
C LYS A 16 10.47 6.60 11.08
N VAL A 17 9.40 5.86 10.85
CA VAL A 17 8.58 6.02 9.64
C VAL A 17 7.82 7.33 9.79
N THR A 18 8.12 8.30 8.93
CA THR A 18 7.47 9.61 8.93
C THR A 18 6.35 9.71 7.92
N TYR A 19 6.41 8.88 6.89
CA TYR A 19 5.42 8.82 5.84
C TYR A 19 5.36 7.40 5.28
N ALA A 20 4.17 6.85 5.16
CA ALA A 20 3.92 5.66 4.37
C ALA A 20 2.67 5.85 3.53
N ARG A 21 2.76 5.48 2.25
CA ARG A 21 1.64 5.55 1.32
C ARG A 21 1.68 4.41 0.33
N LEU A 22 0.56 3.71 0.24
CA LEU A 22 0.27 2.87 -0.90
C LEU A 22 -0.35 3.72 -2.01
N ARG A 23 0.14 3.54 -3.24
CA ARG A 23 -0.35 4.20 -4.44
C ARG A 23 -0.93 3.20 -5.41
N ASP A 24 -1.78 3.75 -6.26
CA ASP A 24 -2.42 3.06 -7.34
C ASP A 24 -1.41 2.37 -8.28
N GLN A 25 -1.85 1.30 -8.95
CA GLN A 25 -1.11 0.75 -10.08
C GLN A 25 -0.91 1.87 -11.11
N PRO A 26 0.33 2.10 -11.58
CA PRO A 26 0.64 3.31 -12.36
C PRO A 26 0.04 3.29 -13.77
N TYR A 27 -0.22 2.11 -14.33
CA TYR A 27 -0.69 1.95 -15.70
C TYR A 27 -1.65 0.77 -15.84
N GLY A 28 -2.42 0.76 -16.92
CA GLY A 28 -3.24 -0.40 -17.31
C GLY A 28 -4.45 -0.64 -16.41
N MET A 29 -4.88 0.37 -15.66
CA MET A 29 -6.12 0.37 -14.90
C MET A 29 -6.75 1.76 -14.92
N SER A 30 -8.08 1.79 -14.79
CA SER A 30 -8.86 2.98 -14.49
C SER A 30 -9.20 3.00 -13.01
N ARG A 31 -8.98 4.14 -12.35
CA ARG A 31 -9.24 4.28 -10.91
C ARG A 31 -10.74 4.43 -10.69
N ILE A 32 -11.30 3.59 -9.82
CA ILE A 32 -12.67 3.74 -9.34
C ILE A 32 -12.75 5.05 -8.55
N PRO A 33 -13.57 6.03 -8.95
CA PRO A 33 -13.67 7.28 -8.24
C PRO A 33 -14.43 7.07 -6.91
N PRO A 34 -14.22 7.94 -5.89
CA PRO A 34 -14.78 7.74 -4.55
C PRO A 34 -16.31 7.64 -4.51
N ASP A 35 -16.99 8.30 -5.43
CA ASP A 35 -18.45 8.32 -5.59
C ASP A 35 -19.00 7.04 -6.25
N ALA A 36 -18.18 6.29 -6.96
CA ALA A 36 -18.56 5.02 -7.58
C ALA A 36 -18.15 3.78 -6.76
N SER A 37 -17.40 3.98 -5.67
CA SER A 37 -16.99 2.91 -4.78
C SER A 37 -18.14 2.54 -3.83
N THR A 38 -18.66 1.33 -3.96
CA THR A 38 -19.72 0.78 -3.10
C THR A 38 -19.20 0.30 -1.74
N LEU A 39 -17.87 0.14 -1.60
CA LEU A 39 -17.19 -0.35 -0.39
C LEU A 39 -16.47 0.77 0.41
N GLY A 40 -16.63 2.05 0.02
CA GLY A 40 -16.04 3.20 0.73
C GLY A 40 -14.72 3.73 0.14
N PRO A 41 -14.01 4.61 0.87
CA PRO A 41 -12.88 5.36 0.31
C PRO A 41 -11.60 4.52 0.16
N LEU A 42 -11.17 4.32 -1.08
CA LEU A 42 -9.98 3.54 -1.40
C LEU A 42 -8.72 4.44 -1.44
N SER A 43 -7.77 4.19 -0.54
CA SER A 43 -6.50 4.93 -0.48
C SER A 43 -5.57 4.61 -1.64
N ALA A 44 -5.63 3.35 -2.11
CA ALA A 44 -4.89 2.84 -3.26
C ALA A 44 -5.75 1.80 -4.00
N GLN A 45 -5.49 1.60 -5.28
CA GLN A 45 -6.17 0.61 -6.11
C GLN A 45 -5.18 -0.08 -7.06
N GLY A 46 -5.37 -1.37 -7.32
CA GLY A 46 -4.49 -2.10 -8.22
C GLY A 46 -5.14 -3.35 -8.76
N ILE A 47 -4.74 -3.77 -9.97
CA ILE A 47 -5.18 -5.03 -10.57
C ILE A 47 -4.26 -6.18 -10.18
N SER A 48 -2.95 -5.93 -10.28
CA SER A 48 -1.89 -6.91 -10.03
C SER A 48 -0.74 -6.35 -9.22
N ASN A 49 -0.57 -5.03 -9.25
CA ASN A 49 0.50 -4.36 -8.57
C ASN A 49 -0.01 -3.08 -7.91
N VAL A 50 0.68 -2.66 -6.86
CA VAL A 50 0.54 -1.36 -6.21
C VAL A 50 1.93 -0.80 -5.94
N VAL A 51 2.04 0.50 -5.71
CA VAL A 51 3.34 1.13 -5.43
C VAL A 51 3.38 1.54 -3.97
N LEU A 52 4.35 1.01 -3.24
CA LEU A 52 4.62 1.37 -1.85
C LEU A 52 5.68 2.47 -1.80
N GLU A 53 5.35 3.58 -1.15
CA GLU A 53 6.25 4.70 -0.87
C GLU A 53 6.39 4.88 0.64
N ILE A 54 7.63 4.94 1.13
CA ILE A 54 7.94 5.12 2.54
C ILE A 54 9.07 6.12 2.68
N ASP A 55 8.92 7.05 3.62
CA ASP A 55 9.99 7.93 4.09
C ASP A 55 10.32 7.58 5.54
N MET A 56 11.62 7.55 5.84
CA MET A 56 12.14 7.33 7.17
C MET A 56 13.11 8.44 7.54
N THR A 57 12.98 8.91 8.78
CA THR A 57 13.95 9.79 9.39
C THR A 57 14.47 9.17 10.67
N ASP A 58 15.58 9.70 11.14
CA ASP A 58 16.06 9.45 12.47
C ASP A 58 15.29 10.32 13.50
N SER A 59 15.59 10.18 14.79
CA SER A 59 14.96 10.95 15.87
C SER A 59 15.23 12.46 15.83
N THR A 60 16.20 12.91 15.02
CA THR A 60 16.50 14.35 14.80
C THR A 60 15.78 14.91 13.58
N GLY A 61 15.06 14.08 12.82
CA GLY A 61 14.43 14.46 11.56
C GLY A 61 15.36 14.36 10.34
N THR A 62 16.57 13.83 10.51
CA THR A 62 17.51 13.61 9.40
C THR A 62 17.05 12.42 8.57
N PRO A 63 17.05 12.49 7.23
CA PRO A 63 16.72 11.34 6.38
C PRO A 63 17.59 10.14 6.70
N LEU A 64 16.96 8.99 6.92
CA LEU A 64 17.66 7.80 7.37
C LEU A 64 18.00 6.90 6.19
N GLU A 65 19.26 6.91 5.76
CA GLU A 65 19.75 5.93 4.79
C GLU A 65 19.77 4.53 5.40
N GLY A 66 19.23 3.56 4.65
CA GLY A 66 19.25 2.17 5.05
C GLY A 66 18.30 1.79 6.19
N GLY A 67 17.37 2.67 6.54
CA GLY A 67 16.23 2.36 7.40
C GLY A 67 15.40 1.22 6.82
N ILE A 68 14.95 0.31 7.68
CA ILE A 68 14.17 -0.86 7.28
C ILE A 68 12.74 -0.68 7.78
N ALA A 69 11.78 -0.90 6.88
CA ALA A 69 10.36 -0.96 7.20
C ALA A 69 9.78 -2.30 6.74
N SER A 70 8.82 -2.82 7.50
CA SER A 70 8.01 -3.97 7.12
C SER A 70 6.66 -3.52 6.61
N TYR A 71 6.17 -4.16 5.54
CA TYR A 71 4.83 -3.93 5.05
C TYR A 71 4.01 -5.22 5.05
N SER A 72 2.70 -5.07 5.22
CA SER A 72 1.71 -6.14 5.05
C SER A 72 0.50 -5.58 4.32
N ILE A 73 0.10 -6.23 3.25
CA ILE A 73 -1.15 -5.95 2.53
C ILE A 73 -2.04 -7.17 2.73
N ASP A 74 -3.28 -6.98 3.17
CA ASP A 74 -4.26 -8.05 3.37
C ASP A 74 -5.34 -7.97 2.30
N LEU A 75 -5.39 -8.98 1.45
CA LEU A 75 -6.24 -9.11 0.29
C LEU A 75 -6.85 -10.52 0.27
N PRO A 76 -7.80 -10.84 1.16
CA PRO A 76 -8.25 -12.22 1.40
C PRO A 76 -8.84 -12.93 0.17
N LYS A 77 -9.17 -12.18 -0.90
CA LYS A 77 -9.72 -12.69 -2.16
C LYS A 77 -8.71 -12.70 -3.32
N SER A 78 -7.46 -12.32 -3.06
CA SER A 78 -6.34 -12.43 -3.99
C SER A 78 -5.73 -13.84 -3.97
N ASP A 79 -5.14 -14.26 -5.09
CA ASP A 79 -4.23 -15.42 -5.15
C ASP A 79 -2.95 -15.20 -4.31
N LYS A 80 -2.62 -13.94 -4.00
CA LYS A 80 -1.65 -13.54 -2.98
C LYS A 80 -2.40 -12.85 -1.85
N SER A 81 -2.95 -13.65 -0.94
CA SER A 81 -3.84 -13.14 0.09
C SER A 81 -3.18 -12.17 1.07
N ARG A 82 -1.86 -12.31 1.29
CA ARG A 82 -1.14 -11.44 2.22
C ARG A 82 0.30 -11.12 1.77
N PRO A 83 0.51 -10.23 0.77
CA PRO A 83 1.84 -9.78 0.39
C PRO A 83 2.51 -9.07 1.57
N THR A 84 3.69 -9.56 1.95
CA THR A 84 4.51 -9.01 3.04
C THR A 84 5.96 -8.92 2.61
N GLY A 85 6.71 -8.02 3.22
CA GLY A 85 8.14 -7.91 2.96
C GLY A 85 8.82 -6.83 3.78
N LEU A 86 10.14 -6.77 3.63
CA LEU A 86 10.99 -5.72 4.16
C LEU A 86 11.47 -4.84 3.01
N VAL A 87 11.51 -3.55 3.24
CA VAL A 87 12.07 -2.56 2.31
C VAL A 87 13.13 -1.74 3.01
N LYS A 88 14.07 -1.23 2.24
CA LYS A 88 15.21 -0.44 2.73
C LYS A 88 15.24 0.92 2.04
N THR A 89 15.41 1.99 2.81
CA THR A 89 15.52 3.36 2.29
C THR A 89 16.88 3.65 1.66
N ASP A 90 16.88 4.51 0.65
CA ASP A 90 18.07 5.05 0.00
C ASP A 90 18.70 6.22 0.79
N ALA A 91 19.75 6.83 0.23
CA ALA A 91 20.47 7.96 0.84
C ALA A 91 19.59 9.19 1.14
N SER A 92 18.41 9.31 0.51
CA SER A 92 17.44 10.37 0.78
C SER A 92 16.45 10.01 1.89
N GLY A 93 16.62 8.85 2.54
CA GLY A 93 15.70 8.32 3.54
C GLY A 93 14.38 7.82 2.96
N LYS A 94 14.34 7.50 1.66
CA LYS A 94 13.11 7.14 0.95
C LYS A 94 13.21 5.77 0.33
N VAL A 95 12.07 5.10 0.16
CA VAL A 95 11.96 3.90 -0.67
C VAL A 95 10.67 3.93 -1.45
N ARG A 96 10.78 3.57 -2.73
CA ARG A 96 9.65 3.40 -3.63
C ARG A 96 9.77 2.07 -4.34
N THR A 97 8.85 1.15 -4.08
CA THR A 97 8.87 -0.19 -4.66
C THR A 97 7.51 -0.59 -5.21
N VAL A 98 7.51 -1.47 -6.20
CA VAL A 98 6.30 -2.08 -6.74
C VAL A 98 6.06 -3.38 -5.98
N VAL A 99 4.87 -3.51 -5.40
CA VAL A 99 4.44 -4.71 -4.69
C VAL A 99 3.46 -5.46 -5.59
N ASP A 100 3.81 -6.70 -5.92
CA ASP A 100 2.92 -7.61 -6.63
C ASP A 100 1.88 -8.17 -5.65
N ILE A 101 0.64 -7.73 -5.84
CA ILE A 101 -0.52 -8.09 -5.02
C ILE A 101 -1.33 -9.24 -5.61
N GLY A 102 -0.86 -9.82 -6.72
CA GLY A 102 -1.52 -10.95 -7.34
C GLY A 102 -2.82 -10.59 -8.06
N ARG A 103 -3.54 -11.60 -8.54
CA ARG A 103 -4.82 -11.46 -9.24
C ARG A 103 -5.97 -11.94 -8.36
N CYS A 104 -7.16 -11.44 -8.63
CA CYS A 104 -8.40 -11.92 -8.02
C CYS A 104 -9.45 -12.20 -9.10
N VAL A 105 -10.49 -12.96 -8.73
CA VAL A 105 -11.61 -13.33 -9.60
C VAL A 105 -12.92 -13.04 -8.86
N GLY A 106 -13.89 -12.46 -9.57
CA GLY A 106 -15.16 -12.00 -8.99
C GLY A 106 -15.05 -10.56 -8.47
N GLY A 107 -15.69 -10.27 -7.35
CA GLY A 107 -15.69 -8.94 -6.73
C GLY A 107 -17.08 -8.36 -6.58
N ASN A 108 -17.17 -7.26 -5.84
CA ASN A 108 -18.36 -6.42 -5.81
C ASN A 108 -18.32 -5.49 -7.02
N ASP A 109 -19.48 -5.28 -7.65
CA ASP A 109 -19.60 -4.27 -8.70
C ASP A 109 -19.44 -2.87 -8.07
N ALA A 110 -18.52 -2.09 -8.62
CA ALA A 110 -18.54 -0.63 -8.48
C ALA A 110 -19.69 -0.06 -9.33
N ASP A 111 -20.16 1.13 -8.97
CA ASP A 111 -21.09 1.84 -9.84
C ASP A 111 -20.43 2.16 -11.19
N VAL A 112 -21.24 2.28 -12.24
CA VAL A 112 -20.74 2.64 -13.56
C VAL A 112 -20.21 4.07 -13.51
N PHE A 113 -18.93 4.23 -13.82
CA PHE A 113 -18.27 5.54 -13.80
C PHE A 113 -17.68 5.90 -15.15
N ALA A 114 -17.57 7.22 -15.36
CA ALA A 114 -16.96 7.79 -16.54
C ALA A 114 -15.57 8.34 -16.18
N GLU A 115 -14.53 7.80 -16.82
CA GLU A 115 -13.21 8.39 -16.84
C GLU A 115 -13.13 9.37 -18.02
N LYS A 116 -12.74 10.61 -17.74
CA LYS A 116 -12.55 11.64 -18.75
C LYS A 116 -11.06 11.87 -18.98
N ASP A 117 -10.60 11.59 -20.19
CA ASP A 117 -9.29 11.97 -20.67
C ASP A 117 -9.44 12.80 -21.96
N ARG A 118 -8.82 12.41 -23.08
CA ARG A 118 -9.16 12.96 -24.40
C ARG A 118 -10.53 12.49 -24.91
N TRP A 119 -11.09 11.44 -24.31
CA TRP A 119 -12.38 10.80 -24.60
C TRP A 119 -13.12 10.57 -23.26
N THR A 120 -14.39 10.21 -23.34
CA THR A 120 -15.14 9.71 -22.17
C THR A 120 -15.24 8.20 -22.23
N HIS A 121 -14.58 7.53 -21.28
CA HIS A 121 -14.58 6.09 -21.12
C HIS A 121 -15.54 5.68 -20.00
N ILE A 122 -16.56 4.89 -20.34
CA ILE A 122 -17.50 4.35 -19.36
C ILE A 122 -17.01 2.96 -18.95
N TRP A 123 -16.75 2.78 -17.66
CA TRP A 123 -16.19 1.57 -17.09
C TRP A 123 -17.19 0.83 -16.20
N ARG A 124 -17.11 -0.49 -16.23
CA ARG A 124 -17.68 -1.36 -15.20
C ARG A 124 -16.55 -2.15 -14.55
N THR A 125 -16.47 -2.08 -13.24
CA THR A 125 -15.34 -2.63 -12.48
C THR A 125 -15.86 -3.51 -11.35
N GLN A 126 -15.20 -4.66 -11.17
CA GLN A 126 -15.39 -5.56 -10.04
C GLN A 126 -14.13 -5.58 -9.19
N TYR A 127 -14.31 -5.41 -7.88
CA TYR A 127 -13.21 -5.28 -6.95
C TYR A 127 -13.54 -5.83 -5.56
N PHE A 128 -12.50 -6.12 -4.80
CA PHE A 128 -12.57 -6.37 -3.37
C PHE A 128 -11.83 -5.27 -2.61
N GLU A 129 -12.26 -5.03 -1.38
CA GLU A 129 -11.49 -4.22 -0.45
C GLU A 129 -10.49 -5.10 0.32
N GLY A 130 -9.40 -4.46 0.73
CA GLY A 130 -8.45 -5.01 1.67
C GLY A 130 -7.78 -3.90 2.46
N GLY A 131 -6.84 -4.30 3.32
CA GLY A 131 -6.09 -3.38 4.16
C GLY A 131 -4.62 -3.38 3.80
N TRP A 132 -3.92 -2.31 4.11
CA TRP A 132 -2.46 -2.32 4.14
C TRP A 132 -1.96 -1.61 5.39
N VAL A 133 -0.78 -2.03 5.84
CA VAL A 133 -0.10 -1.50 7.02
C VAL A 133 1.40 -1.47 6.74
N VAL A 134 2.07 -0.42 7.21
CA VAL A 134 3.52 -0.32 7.28
C VAL A 134 3.93 -0.14 8.73
N ASP A 135 4.90 -0.95 9.16
CA ASP A 135 5.45 -0.95 10.52
C ASP A 135 6.97 -0.84 10.47
N ASN A 136 7.56 -0.32 11.55
CA ASN A 136 9.01 -0.42 11.76
C ASN A 136 9.32 -1.66 12.61
N PRO A 137 10.01 -2.69 12.08
CA PRO A 137 10.28 -3.92 12.81
C PRO A 137 11.21 -3.75 14.03
N TYR A 138 11.97 -2.65 14.10
CA TYR A 138 12.93 -2.41 15.18
C TYR A 138 12.39 -1.48 16.27
N ALA A 139 11.32 -0.74 15.98
CA ALA A 139 10.59 -0.03 17.02
C ALA A 139 9.62 -1.04 17.65
N LEU A 140 10.00 -1.63 18.80
CA LEU A 140 9.04 -2.30 19.65
C LEU A 140 7.86 -1.32 19.87
N ASN A 141 6.64 -1.76 19.58
CA ASN A 141 5.38 -1.00 19.70
C ASN A 141 5.07 -0.60 21.16
N THR A 142 5.99 0.06 21.85
CA THR A 142 6.01 0.22 23.30
C THR A 142 6.38 1.63 23.75
N GLY A 143 6.30 2.65 22.89
CA GLY A 143 6.57 4.05 23.25
C GLY A 143 5.46 5.02 22.81
N LEU A 144 5.24 6.09 23.59
CA LEU A 144 4.35 7.20 23.23
C LEU A 144 4.75 7.91 21.92
N ASP A 145 6.01 7.79 21.52
CA ASP A 145 6.57 8.32 20.26
C ASP A 145 6.65 7.28 19.14
N THR A 146 6.12 6.06 19.35
CA THR A 146 6.05 5.04 18.30
C THR A 146 5.20 5.59 17.15
N PRO A 147 5.76 5.69 15.93
CA PRO A 147 4.97 6.08 14.77
C PRO A 147 3.86 5.06 14.62
N HIS A 148 2.62 5.53 14.64
CA HIS A 148 1.50 4.62 14.44
C HIS A 148 1.62 4.02 13.04
N PRO A 149 1.33 2.72 12.87
CA PRO A 149 1.29 2.13 11.54
C PRO A 149 0.42 2.98 10.62
N ASP A 150 1.03 3.54 9.58
CA ASP A 150 0.25 4.11 8.50
C ASP A 150 -0.50 2.96 7.86
N LYS A 151 -1.81 3.11 7.83
CA LYS A 151 -2.74 2.09 7.36
C LYS A 151 -3.76 2.70 6.44
N GLY A 152 -4.23 1.91 5.48
CA GLY A 152 -5.26 2.36 4.57
C GLY A 152 -6.02 1.21 3.94
N GLN A 153 -7.10 1.57 3.24
CA GLN A 153 -7.87 0.62 2.44
C GLN A 153 -7.29 0.54 1.03
N VAL A 154 -7.18 -0.67 0.51
CA VAL A 154 -6.76 -0.95 -0.87
C VAL A 154 -7.90 -1.60 -1.63
N GLY A 155 -8.16 -1.13 -2.86
CA GLY A 155 -9.09 -1.74 -3.79
C GLY A 155 -8.36 -2.70 -4.73
N HIS A 156 -8.61 -3.99 -4.62
CA HIS A 156 -8.07 -4.98 -5.54
C HIS A 156 -9.05 -5.20 -6.69
N ILE A 157 -8.70 -4.68 -7.86
CA ILE A 157 -9.51 -4.74 -9.07
C ILE A 157 -9.32 -6.11 -9.72
N CYS A 158 -10.38 -6.92 -9.73
CA CYS A 158 -10.35 -8.27 -10.30
C CYS A 158 -10.70 -8.27 -11.78
N HIS A 159 -11.70 -7.47 -12.14
CA HIS A 159 -12.15 -7.36 -13.52
C HIS A 159 -12.53 -5.91 -13.82
N GLN A 160 -12.07 -5.39 -14.95
CA GLN A 160 -12.41 -4.06 -15.39
C GLN A 160 -12.69 -4.08 -16.89
N ARG A 161 -13.88 -3.63 -17.26
CA ARG A 161 -14.38 -3.69 -18.64
C ARG A 161 -14.80 -2.31 -19.10
N LEU A 162 -14.28 -1.92 -20.27
CA LEU A 162 -14.74 -0.74 -20.99
C LEU A 162 -16.11 -1.04 -21.61
N ILE A 163 -17.13 -0.30 -21.21
CA ILE A 163 -18.49 -0.40 -21.75
C ILE A 163 -18.56 0.42 -23.04
N LYS A 164 -18.09 1.65 -22.99
CA LYS A 164 -18.20 2.61 -24.10
C LYS A 164 -17.05 3.59 -24.07
N SER A 165 -16.61 4.00 -25.24
CA SER A 165 -15.71 5.14 -25.43
C SER A 165 -16.40 6.13 -26.37
N THR A 166 -16.56 7.37 -25.94
CA THR A 166 -17.09 8.46 -26.79
C THR A 166 -16.09 9.59 -26.89
N PRO A 167 -15.94 10.23 -28.07
CA PRO A 167 -15.15 11.44 -28.20
C PRO A 167 -15.68 12.56 -27.31
#